data_AF-A0A085NDM6-F1
#
_entry.id   AF-A0A085NDM6-F1
#
_cell.length_a   1.000
_cell.length_b   1.000
_cell.length_c   1.000
_cell.angle_alpha   90.00
_cell.angle_beta   90.00
_cell.angle_gamma   90.00
#
_symmetry.space_group_name_H-M   'P 1'
#
loop_
_entity.id
_entity.type
_entity.pdbx_description
1 polymer ?
#
loop_
_entity_poly.entity_id
_entity_poly.type
_entity_poly.pdbx_seq_one_letter_code
_entity_poly.pdbx_strand_id
1 'polypeptide(L)'
;MSSCATFWPELAQLLKEERHELKVTGSELNSRLEKCGGLPVELFKLASLNFVELSHSTLSHMPEDIGEMSHLTNLVLRGNNLNSLPDSIGSLGSLKYLDVSRNALTELPASIVHCGQLQTMNLSNNRLIALPEGMNNMSWLIHVDASHNELKSIPESLCSTALTHFTELILKHNQIEGLPTAIGQLVSLKLLDLSENSIKSVPFELCDCVKLRDLNLSSNPLSDRRLLKLTKEKNPKALLDYLRQKRPQSHDSTGKLSKAAKAGKQSTGEANEAEQTENTIVVETSSADHRIRWHSDVADVRPYLICCIVKGLDFTDDSTLKAFLKMQTKLHDTVCQKRVAGTIATHDLKLLQFPLLYTALPRDEISLVPLNRMTEVTAVRLVEILTEEAEAFRKEKKRNVYSGIHQYIYLVKNKEKYACLLDAEQTVISLPPITNASKTKVSPTTTDILVEVTSSESFATCKRIMEAFIAHLLIHLTSQAKKGEDKCGVRITLEQAKVWTTDDSSLKSAYPTINDLHDLNARVVRPNREQ
;
A
#
# COMPACT_ATOMS: atom_id res chain seq x y z
N MET A 1 -40.98 -28.26 18.44
CA MET A 1 -40.25 -27.71 17.29
C MET A 1 -40.58 -26.23 17.26
N SER A 2 -39.59 -25.41 17.62
CA SER A 2 -39.73 -24.02 18.08
C SER A 2 -40.18 -23.07 16.97
N SER A 3 -41.08 -22.13 17.30
CA SER A 3 -41.75 -21.21 16.37
C SER A 3 -40.87 -20.10 15.78
N CYS A 4 -39.55 -20.09 16.05
CA CYS A 4 -38.66 -19.06 15.54
C CYS A 4 -38.02 -19.39 14.18
N ALA A 5 -37.77 -20.68 13.88
CA ALA A 5 -37.19 -21.11 12.61
C ALA A 5 -38.06 -20.75 11.39
N THR A 6 -39.38 -20.62 11.58
CA THR A 6 -40.32 -20.18 10.53
C THR A 6 -40.12 -18.74 10.10
N PHE A 7 -39.50 -17.90 10.93
CA PHE A 7 -39.18 -16.50 10.62
C PHE A 7 -37.78 -16.31 10.01
N TRP A 8 -37.07 -17.41 9.79
CA TRP A 8 -35.76 -17.46 9.15
C TRP A 8 -35.75 -18.50 8.02
N PRO A 9 -36.52 -18.28 6.93
CA PRO A 9 -36.71 -19.26 5.87
C PRO A 9 -35.39 -19.65 5.18
N GLU A 10 -34.40 -18.76 5.20
CA GLU A 10 -33.08 -19.02 4.64
C GLU A 10 -32.34 -20.11 5.39
N LEU A 11 -32.61 -20.40 6.67
CA LEU A 11 -31.90 -21.47 7.41
C LEU A 11 -32.14 -22.84 6.76
N ALA A 12 -33.36 -23.12 6.32
CA ALA A 12 -33.67 -24.35 5.59
C ALA A 12 -33.08 -24.36 4.18
N GLN A 13 -33.01 -23.19 3.53
CA GLN A 13 -32.43 -23.04 2.20
C GLN A 13 -30.89 -23.16 2.22
N LEU A 14 -30.23 -22.60 3.22
CA LEU A 14 -28.78 -22.67 3.46
C LEU A 14 -28.33 -24.13 3.60
N LEU A 15 -29.09 -24.93 4.34
CA LEU A 15 -28.85 -26.37 4.49
C LEU A 15 -29.08 -27.15 3.19
N LYS A 16 -30.10 -26.79 2.41
CA LYS A 16 -30.46 -27.50 1.17
C LYS A 16 -29.54 -27.15 -0.01
N GLU A 17 -29.06 -25.92 -0.07
CA GLU A 17 -28.25 -25.37 -1.18
C GLU A 17 -26.75 -25.31 -0.87
N GLU A 18 -26.31 -25.86 0.27
CA GLU A 18 -24.91 -25.82 0.74
C GLU A 18 -24.29 -24.41 0.72
N ARG A 19 -25.10 -23.39 1.01
CA ARG A 19 -24.63 -22.01 0.99
C ARG A 19 -23.76 -21.74 2.21
N HIS A 20 -22.69 -20.98 1.99
CA HIS A 20 -21.70 -20.63 3.02
C HIS A 20 -21.86 -19.22 3.59
N GLU A 21 -22.79 -18.42 3.05
CA GLU A 21 -22.94 -17.01 3.40
C GLU A 21 -24.37 -16.69 3.86
N LEU A 22 -24.48 -16.03 5.00
CA LEU A 22 -25.72 -15.44 5.50
C LEU A 22 -25.56 -13.93 5.64
N LYS A 23 -26.49 -13.18 5.05
CA LYS A 23 -26.58 -11.73 5.17
C LYS A 23 -28.01 -11.30 5.43
N VAL A 24 -28.26 -10.70 6.59
CA VAL A 24 -29.55 -10.13 6.96
C VAL A 24 -29.30 -8.80 7.68
N THR A 25 -29.84 -7.70 7.15
CA THR A 25 -29.52 -6.36 7.66
C THR A 25 -30.76 -5.46 7.77
N GLY A 26 -30.63 -4.36 8.52
CA GLY A 26 -31.64 -3.30 8.51
C GLY A 26 -32.96 -3.70 9.17
N SER A 27 -34.05 -3.22 8.58
CA SER A 27 -35.43 -3.47 9.03
C SER A 27 -35.82 -4.95 8.98
N GLU A 28 -35.22 -5.72 8.07
CA GLU A 28 -35.52 -7.15 7.93
C GLU A 28 -35.06 -7.92 9.16
N LEU A 29 -33.83 -7.71 9.58
CA LEU A 29 -33.30 -8.31 10.81
C LEU A 29 -34.10 -7.81 12.03
N ASN A 30 -34.48 -6.52 12.09
CA ASN A 30 -35.31 -6.00 13.19
C ASN A 30 -36.64 -6.74 13.31
N SER A 31 -37.36 -6.94 12.19
CA SER A 31 -38.64 -7.65 12.21
C SER A 31 -38.49 -9.10 12.70
N ARG A 32 -37.39 -9.77 12.35
CA ARG A 32 -37.09 -11.13 12.80
C ARG A 32 -36.76 -11.16 14.29
N LEU A 33 -35.93 -10.23 14.76
CA LEU A 33 -35.57 -10.11 16.18
C LEU A 33 -36.79 -9.82 17.06
N GLU A 34 -37.69 -8.93 16.63
CA GLU A 34 -38.94 -8.61 17.34
C GLU A 34 -39.87 -9.82 17.46
N LYS A 35 -39.97 -10.64 16.40
CA LYS A 35 -40.83 -11.84 16.39
C LYS A 35 -40.24 -13.01 17.19
N CYS A 36 -38.92 -13.16 17.17
CA CYS A 36 -38.22 -14.28 17.79
C CYS A 36 -37.68 -14.01 19.19
N GLY A 37 -37.61 -12.74 19.62
CA GLY A 37 -36.94 -12.36 20.86
C GLY A 37 -35.41 -12.48 20.83
N GLY A 38 -34.80 -12.72 19.67
CA GLY A 38 -33.36 -12.93 19.52
C GLY A 38 -32.98 -13.68 18.25
N LEU A 39 -31.70 -14.06 18.15
CA LEU A 39 -31.20 -14.92 17.09
C LEU A 39 -31.54 -16.40 17.39
N PRO A 40 -32.01 -17.18 16.39
CA PRO A 40 -32.35 -18.59 16.61
C PRO A 40 -31.10 -19.44 16.85
N VAL A 41 -31.16 -20.38 17.79
CA VAL A 41 -30.04 -21.28 18.11
C VAL A 41 -29.65 -22.14 16.90
N GLU A 42 -30.62 -22.47 16.05
CA GLU A 42 -30.42 -23.24 14.82
C GLU A 42 -29.45 -22.55 13.83
N LEU A 43 -29.31 -21.22 13.88
CA LEU A 43 -28.35 -20.49 13.05
C LEU A 43 -26.91 -20.91 13.35
N PHE A 44 -26.57 -21.07 14.62
CA PHE A 44 -25.20 -21.32 15.06
C PHE A 44 -24.75 -22.76 14.84
N LYS A 45 -25.71 -23.67 14.59
CA LYS A 45 -25.46 -25.08 14.25
C LYS A 45 -25.11 -25.30 12.78
N LEU A 46 -25.16 -24.25 11.95
CA LEU A 46 -24.85 -24.33 10.53
C LEU A 46 -23.33 -24.32 10.29
N ALA A 47 -22.72 -25.51 10.38
CA ALA A 47 -21.28 -25.70 10.19
C ALA A 47 -20.76 -25.29 8.80
N SER A 48 -21.64 -25.16 7.79
CA SER A 48 -21.24 -24.73 6.45
C SER A 48 -20.94 -23.23 6.34
N LEU A 49 -21.39 -22.39 7.29
CA LEU A 49 -21.27 -20.95 7.16
C LEU A 49 -19.83 -20.46 7.40
N ASN A 50 -19.28 -19.73 6.42
CA ASN A 50 -18.01 -19.03 6.51
C ASN A 50 -18.18 -17.51 6.60
N PHE A 51 -19.32 -16.95 6.19
CA PHE A 51 -19.62 -15.54 6.24
C PHE A 51 -20.98 -15.28 6.89
N VAL A 52 -20.99 -14.42 7.92
CA VAL A 52 -22.21 -13.95 8.60
C VAL A 52 -22.19 -12.43 8.70
N GLU A 53 -23.20 -11.79 8.11
CA GLU A 53 -23.46 -10.36 8.24
C GLU A 53 -24.85 -10.12 8.85
N LEU A 54 -24.86 -9.56 10.06
CA LEU A 54 -26.04 -9.15 10.82
C LEU A 54 -25.85 -7.68 11.23
N SER A 55 -26.14 -6.75 10.32
CA SER A 55 -25.74 -5.33 10.44
C SER A 55 -26.90 -4.35 10.34
N HIS A 56 -26.69 -3.13 10.86
CA HIS A 56 -27.63 -2.01 10.78
C HIS A 56 -29.00 -2.26 11.44
N SER A 57 -29.00 -2.92 12.60
CA SER A 57 -30.21 -3.41 13.26
C SER A 57 -30.22 -3.14 14.76
N THR A 58 -31.25 -3.62 15.46
CA THR A 58 -31.44 -3.40 16.91
C THR A 58 -30.86 -4.52 17.77
N LEU A 59 -29.98 -5.37 17.21
CA LEU A 59 -29.38 -6.50 17.93
C LEU A 59 -28.61 -6.01 19.16
N SER A 60 -29.04 -6.42 20.35
CA SER A 60 -28.50 -5.93 21.62
C SER A 60 -27.52 -6.89 22.29
N HIS A 61 -27.61 -8.19 21.97
CA HIS A 61 -26.76 -9.24 22.53
C HIS A 61 -26.49 -10.31 21.46
N MET A 62 -25.27 -10.85 21.45
CA MET A 62 -24.90 -12.03 20.67
C MET A 62 -24.84 -13.24 21.61
N PRO A 63 -25.57 -14.34 21.34
CA PRO A 63 -25.59 -15.51 22.21
C PRO A 63 -24.27 -16.28 22.21
N GLU A 64 -24.01 -17.01 23.28
CA GLU A 64 -22.82 -17.87 23.44
C GLU A 64 -22.73 -18.96 22.37
N ASP A 65 -23.84 -19.35 21.74
CA ASP A 65 -23.86 -20.34 20.67
C ASP A 65 -22.99 -19.93 19.45
N ILE A 66 -22.64 -18.64 19.28
CA ILE A 66 -21.75 -18.20 18.20
C ILE A 66 -20.43 -18.97 18.15
N GLY A 67 -19.92 -19.43 19.30
CA GLY A 67 -18.69 -20.22 19.39
C GLY A 67 -18.78 -21.60 18.71
N GLU A 68 -19.98 -22.11 18.42
CA GLU A 68 -20.18 -23.37 17.69
C GLU A 68 -19.83 -23.25 16.20
N MET A 69 -19.73 -22.04 15.65
CA MET A 69 -19.48 -21.79 14.23
C MET A 69 -17.99 -21.90 13.85
N SER A 70 -17.38 -23.08 14.05
CA SER A 70 -15.92 -23.29 13.92
C SER A 70 -15.31 -22.97 12.54
N HIS A 71 -16.13 -22.95 11.48
CA HIS A 71 -15.70 -22.65 10.11
C HIS A 71 -15.89 -21.17 9.71
N LEU A 72 -16.42 -20.34 10.61
CA LEU A 72 -16.68 -18.93 10.32
C LEU A 72 -15.37 -18.18 10.08
N THR A 73 -15.22 -17.56 8.91
CA THR A 73 -14.04 -16.76 8.54
C THR A 73 -14.33 -15.26 8.62
N ASN A 74 -15.59 -14.85 8.44
CA ASN A 74 -16.01 -13.45 8.38
C ASN A 74 -17.26 -13.23 9.23
N LEU A 75 -17.14 -12.36 10.23
CA LEU A 75 -18.25 -11.96 11.10
C LEU A 75 -18.43 -10.44 11.06
N VAL A 76 -19.60 -9.98 10.60
CA VAL A 76 -19.93 -8.57 10.44
C VAL A 76 -21.19 -8.24 11.22
N LEU A 77 -21.02 -7.51 12.33
CA LEU A 77 -22.07 -7.10 13.28
C LEU A 77 -22.17 -5.58 13.39
N ARG A 78 -21.84 -4.87 12.31
CA ARG A 78 -21.71 -3.42 12.30
C ARG A 78 -23.05 -2.71 12.49
N GLY A 79 -23.08 -1.64 13.27
CA GLY A 79 -24.25 -0.78 13.37
C GLY A 79 -25.41 -1.42 14.13
N ASN A 80 -25.12 -2.12 15.22
CA ASN A 80 -26.12 -2.68 16.13
C ASN A 80 -26.05 -2.00 17.52
N ASN A 81 -26.73 -2.57 18.52
CA ASN A 81 -26.78 -2.07 19.90
C ASN A 81 -26.01 -3.01 20.86
N LEU A 82 -24.99 -3.72 20.40
CA LEU A 82 -24.24 -4.68 21.22
C LEU A 82 -23.47 -3.96 22.33
N ASN A 83 -23.68 -4.36 23.59
CA ASN A 83 -22.93 -3.83 24.74
C ASN A 83 -21.72 -4.69 25.12
N SER A 84 -21.74 -5.98 24.77
CA SER A 84 -20.64 -6.93 24.95
C SER A 84 -20.64 -7.96 23.82
N LEU A 85 -19.53 -8.70 23.69
CA LEU A 85 -19.45 -9.93 22.90
C LEU A 85 -19.38 -11.13 23.88
N PRO A 86 -19.95 -12.30 23.52
CA PRO A 86 -19.88 -13.50 24.33
C PRO A 86 -18.45 -14.03 24.44
N ASP A 87 -18.15 -14.71 25.55
CA ASP A 87 -16.82 -15.30 25.78
C ASP A 87 -16.53 -16.40 24.75
N SER A 88 -17.55 -17.08 24.24
CA SER A 88 -17.40 -18.11 23.21
C SER A 88 -16.83 -17.61 21.87
N ILE A 89 -16.78 -16.29 21.63
CA ILE A 89 -16.19 -15.71 20.40
C ILE A 89 -14.75 -16.18 20.18
N GLY A 90 -14.01 -16.44 21.26
CA GLY A 90 -12.65 -16.97 21.21
C GLY A 90 -12.53 -18.39 20.64
N SER A 91 -13.65 -19.11 20.51
CA SER A 91 -13.70 -20.45 19.91
C SER A 91 -13.67 -20.42 18.37
N LEU A 92 -13.82 -19.24 17.76
CA LEU A 92 -13.82 -19.04 16.32
C LEU A 92 -12.39 -19.08 15.73
N GLY A 93 -11.75 -20.25 15.79
CA GLY A 93 -10.35 -20.42 15.38
C GLY A 93 -10.05 -20.14 13.90
N SER A 94 -11.07 -20.17 13.04
CA SER A 94 -10.95 -19.87 11.59
C SER A 94 -11.22 -18.41 11.24
N LEU A 95 -11.58 -17.56 12.23
CA LEU A 95 -12.00 -16.19 11.99
C LEU A 95 -10.85 -15.33 11.49
N LYS A 96 -11.05 -14.67 10.34
CA LYS A 96 -10.07 -13.80 9.67
C LYS A 96 -10.48 -12.34 9.69
N TYR A 97 -11.79 -12.07 9.65
CA TYR A 97 -12.35 -10.72 9.62
C TYR A 97 -13.45 -10.57 10.67
N LEU A 98 -13.30 -9.57 11.54
CA LEU A 98 -14.30 -9.18 12.52
C LEU A 98 -14.60 -7.69 12.38
N ASP A 99 -15.86 -7.35 12.12
CA ASP A 99 -16.36 -5.98 12.19
C ASP A 99 -17.50 -5.89 13.20
N VAL A 100 -17.24 -5.21 14.31
CA VAL A 100 -18.21 -4.89 15.36
C VAL A 100 -18.33 -3.37 15.53
N SER A 101 -18.00 -2.61 14.48
CA SER A 101 -18.03 -1.15 14.52
C SER A 101 -19.44 -0.60 14.70
N ARG A 102 -19.54 0.62 15.24
CA ARG A 102 -20.82 1.32 15.47
C ARG A 102 -21.77 0.50 16.36
N ASN A 103 -21.24 0.02 17.48
CA ASN A 103 -22.00 -0.63 18.54
C ASN A 103 -21.85 0.17 19.84
N ALA A 104 -22.19 -0.44 20.97
CA ALA A 104 -22.12 0.13 22.30
C ALA A 104 -21.10 -0.60 23.20
N LEU A 105 -20.14 -1.33 22.62
CA LEU A 105 -19.23 -2.21 23.35
C LEU A 105 -18.39 -1.42 24.35
N THR A 106 -18.38 -1.83 25.62
CA THR A 106 -17.55 -1.23 26.68
C THR A 106 -16.24 -1.98 26.91
N GLU A 107 -16.23 -3.28 26.60
CA GLU A 107 -15.08 -4.16 26.70
C GLU A 107 -15.12 -5.25 25.62
N LEU A 108 -13.97 -5.89 25.40
CA LEU A 108 -13.87 -7.11 24.60
C LEU A 108 -13.63 -8.30 25.54
N PRO A 109 -14.21 -9.48 25.26
CA PRO A 109 -13.97 -10.67 26.07
C PRO A 109 -12.50 -11.06 25.99
N ALA A 110 -11.92 -11.49 27.11
CA ALA A 110 -10.51 -11.87 27.18
C ALA A 110 -10.18 -13.02 26.21
N SER A 111 -11.16 -13.87 25.90
CA SER A 111 -11.05 -14.99 24.98
C SER A 111 -10.78 -14.59 23.52
N ILE A 112 -11.04 -13.34 23.12
CA ILE A 112 -10.90 -12.91 21.72
C ILE A 112 -9.47 -13.05 21.17
N VAL A 113 -8.48 -13.08 22.08
CA VAL A 113 -7.07 -13.31 21.73
C VAL A 113 -6.79 -14.74 21.24
N HIS A 114 -7.74 -15.66 21.42
CA HIS A 114 -7.65 -17.03 20.91
C HIS A 114 -8.06 -17.15 19.43
N CYS A 115 -8.61 -16.08 18.82
CA CYS A 115 -8.87 -16.01 17.38
C CYS A 115 -7.56 -15.84 16.58
N GLY A 116 -6.71 -16.87 16.59
CA GLY A 116 -5.33 -16.79 16.10
C GLY A 116 -5.17 -16.51 14.61
N GLN A 117 -6.20 -16.77 13.79
CA GLN A 117 -6.20 -16.47 12.35
C GLN A 117 -6.71 -15.07 12.00
N LEU A 118 -7.09 -14.24 12.99
CA LEU A 118 -7.69 -12.95 12.73
C LEU A 118 -6.69 -12.00 12.07
N GLN A 119 -7.09 -11.42 10.94
CA GLN A 119 -6.28 -10.51 10.14
C GLN A 119 -6.75 -9.07 10.28
N THR A 120 -8.07 -8.87 10.33
CA THR A 120 -8.68 -7.55 10.38
C THR A 120 -9.69 -7.49 11.52
N MET A 121 -9.53 -6.49 12.37
CA MET A 121 -10.44 -6.20 13.48
C MET A 121 -10.90 -4.74 13.41
N ASN A 122 -12.18 -4.53 13.13
CA ASN A 122 -12.81 -3.21 13.16
C ASN A 122 -13.70 -3.07 14.40
N LEU A 123 -13.24 -2.27 15.33
CA LEU A 123 -13.84 -1.93 16.61
C LEU A 123 -14.31 -0.47 16.66
N SER A 124 -14.25 0.25 15.54
CA SER A 124 -14.48 1.70 15.51
C SER A 124 -15.88 2.10 15.98
N ASN A 125 -16.02 3.31 16.54
CA ASN A 125 -17.29 3.83 17.03
C ASN A 125 -17.97 2.92 18.08
N ASN A 126 -17.25 2.63 19.17
CA ASN A 126 -17.76 1.92 20.34
C ASN A 126 -17.47 2.75 21.61
N ARG A 127 -17.56 2.13 22.80
CA ARG A 127 -17.24 2.73 24.11
C ARG A 127 -16.12 1.98 24.82
N LEU A 128 -15.21 1.37 24.07
CA LEU A 128 -14.14 0.52 24.64
C LEU A 128 -13.19 1.36 25.48
N ILE A 129 -12.99 0.96 26.74
CA ILE A 129 -12.05 1.64 27.67
C ILE A 129 -10.63 1.07 27.59
N ALA A 130 -10.49 -0.17 27.13
CA ALA A 130 -9.23 -0.87 26.95
C ALA A 130 -9.33 -1.91 25.83
N LEU A 131 -8.19 -2.24 25.22
CA LEU A 131 -8.03 -3.43 24.40
C LEU A 131 -7.59 -4.60 25.29
N PRO A 132 -7.90 -5.86 24.94
CA PRO A 132 -7.55 -7.01 25.76
C PRO A 132 -6.04 -7.20 25.85
N GLU A 133 -5.56 -7.75 26.96
CA GLU A 133 -4.17 -8.22 27.06
C GLU A 133 -4.00 -9.55 26.32
N GLY A 134 -2.77 -9.84 25.87
CA GLY A 134 -2.44 -11.09 25.17
C GLY A 134 -2.65 -11.05 23.65
N MET A 135 -2.82 -9.86 23.05
CA MET A 135 -3.00 -9.70 21.59
C MET A 135 -1.81 -10.22 20.77
N ASN A 136 -0.65 -10.46 21.39
CA ASN A 136 0.50 -11.11 20.77
C ASN A 136 0.21 -12.55 20.31
N ASN A 137 -0.86 -13.19 20.78
CA ASN A 137 -1.31 -14.50 20.31
C ASN A 137 -1.97 -14.46 18.92
N MET A 138 -2.34 -13.27 18.44
CA MET A 138 -3.01 -13.05 17.16
C MET A 138 -1.97 -12.77 16.06
N SER A 139 -1.07 -13.72 15.79
CA SER A 139 0.12 -13.52 14.92
C SER A 139 -0.19 -13.15 13.45
N TRP A 140 -1.44 -13.35 13.03
CA TRP A 140 -1.92 -13.03 11.68
C TRP A 140 -2.54 -11.64 11.57
N LEU A 141 -2.60 -10.86 12.65
CA LEU A 141 -3.21 -9.53 12.66
C LEU A 141 -2.47 -8.58 11.72
N ILE A 142 -3.21 -7.93 10.83
CA ILE A 142 -2.74 -7.00 9.79
C ILE A 142 -3.24 -5.59 10.09
N HIS A 143 -4.52 -5.47 10.42
CA HIS A 143 -5.23 -4.21 10.56
C HIS A 143 -6.11 -4.19 11.81
N VAL A 144 -5.93 -3.17 12.63
CA VAL A 144 -6.81 -2.87 13.78
C VAL A 144 -7.26 -1.43 13.68
N ASP A 145 -8.58 -1.24 13.60
CA ASP A 145 -9.22 0.07 13.76
C ASP A 145 -10.06 0.05 15.03
N ALA A 146 -9.65 0.81 16.04
CA ALA A 146 -10.42 1.09 17.25
C ALA A 146 -10.65 2.59 17.43
N SER A 147 -10.80 3.33 16.33
CA SER A 147 -11.09 4.75 16.35
C SER A 147 -12.43 5.07 17.01
N HIS A 148 -12.57 6.28 17.56
CA HIS A 148 -13.80 6.72 18.23
C HIS A 148 -14.23 5.77 19.35
N ASN A 149 -13.35 5.57 20.32
CA ASN A 149 -13.56 4.80 21.55
C ASN A 149 -13.08 5.62 22.76
N GLU A 150 -12.99 4.99 23.93
CA GLU A 150 -12.56 5.60 25.21
C GLU A 150 -11.22 5.01 25.71
N LEU A 151 -10.38 4.51 24.79
CA LEU A 151 -9.15 3.81 25.12
C LEU A 151 -8.16 4.74 25.82
N LYS A 152 -7.66 4.33 27.00
CA LYS A 152 -6.70 5.12 27.79
C LYS A 152 -5.23 4.80 27.50
N SER A 153 -4.97 3.60 26.98
CA SER A 153 -3.61 3.13 26.69
C SER A 153 -3.61 2.09 25.57
N ILE A 154 -2.42 1.85 25.02
CA ILE A 154 -2.17 0.76 24.06
C ILE A 154 -1.53 -0.38 24.85
N PRO A 155 -2.08 -1.60 24.86
CA PRO A 155 -1.49 -2.72 25.60
C PRO A 155 -0.13 -3.08 25.00
N GLU A 156 0.85 -3.38 25.85
CA GLU A 156 2.20 -3.75 25.39
C GLU A 156 2.18 -5.01 24.53
N SER A 157 1.22 -5.91 24.78
CA SER A 157 1.00 -7.12 23.98
C SER A 157 0.64 -6.84 22.51
N LEU A 158 0.04 -5.68 22.19
CA LEU A 158 -0.20 -5.23 20.81
C LEU A 158 1.06 -4.64 20.14
N CYS A 159 2.12 -4.40 20.90
CA CYS A 159 3.41 -3.91 20.43
C CYS A 159 4.48 -5.02 20.45
N SER A 160 4.09 -6.26 20.20
CA SER A 160 4.98 -7.44 20.27
C SER A 160 5.62 -7.77 18.92
N THR A 161 6.87 -8.27 18.95
CA THR A 161 7.56 -8.83 17.77
C THR A 161 6.86 -10.04 17.13
N ALA A 162 5.94 -10.70 17.85
CA ALA A 162 5.13 -11.80 17.33
C ALA A 162 4.16 -11.37 16.21
N LEU A 163 3.80 -10.09 16.15
CA LEU A 163 2.85 -9.52 15.18
C LEU A 163 3.56 -9.14 13.87
N THR A 164 4.12 -10.13 13.17
CA THR A 164 4.97 -9.93 11.99
C THR A 164 4.24 -9.33 10.78
N HIS A 165 2.91 -9.52 10.72
CA HIS A 165 2.05 -9.06 9.64
C HIS A 165 1.35 -7.73 9.92
N PHE A 166 1.53 -7.18 11.13
CA PHE A 166 0.76 -6.02 11.58
C PHE A 166 1.24 -4.73 10.90
N THR A 167 0.37 -4.14 10.08
CA THR A 167 0.71 -3.01 9.20
C THR A 167 -0.05 -1.73 9.53
N GLU A 168 -1.24 -1.82 10.09
CA GLU A 168 -2.13 -0.67 10.26
C GLU A 168 -2.76 -0.67 11.65
N LEU A 169 -2.52 0.41 12.39
CA LEU A 169 -3.11 0.67 13.69
C LEU A 169 -3.78 2.04 13.67
N ILE A 170 -5.10 2.06 13.75
CA ILE A 170 -5.93 3.27 13.76
C ILE A 170 -6.60 3.37 15.13
N LEU A 171 -6.17 4.35 15.92
CA LEU A 171 -6.65 4.64 17.27
C LEU A 171 -7.09 6.11 17.41
N LYS A 172 -7.48 6.73 16.29
CA LYS A 172 -7.98 8.11 16.22
C LYS A 172 -9.13 8.34 17.21
N HIS A 173 -9.20 9.52 17.81
CA HIS A 173 -10.33 9.94 18.65
C HIS A 173 -10.55 8.97 19.83
N ASN A 174 -9.55 8.91 20.70
CA ASN A 174 -9.53 8.11 21.94
C ASN A 174 -8.98 8.95 23.10
N GLN A 175 -8.72 8.33 24.25
CA GLN A 175 -8.21 8.99 25.46
C GLN A 175 -6.75 8.57 25.79
N ILE A 176 -5.98 8.18 24.78
CA ILE A 176 -4.64 7.60 24.99
C ILE A 176 -3.68 8.66 25.52
N GLU A 177 -3.06 8.40 26.67
CA GLU A 177 -2.17 9.37 27.33
C GLU A 177 -0.70 9.27 26.88
N GLY A 178 -0.29 8.10 26.37
CA GLY A 178 1.08 7.82 25.96
C GLY A 178 1.19 6.54 25.15
N LEU A 179 2.32 6.38 24.47
CA LEU A 179 2.65 5.17 23.73
C LEU A 179 3.65 4.33 24.53
N PRO A 180 3.55 2.98 24.51
CA PRO A 180 4.56 2.12 25.09
C PRO A 180 5.88 2.22 24.31
N THR A 181 7.03 2.06 24.98
CA THR A 181 8.35 2.02 24.33
C THR A 181 8.47 0.83 23.38
N ALA A 182 7.73 -0.26 23.66
CA ALA A 182 7.62 -1.44 22.81
C ALA A 182 7.07 -1.13 21.41
N ILE A 183 6.46 0.03 21.15
CA ILE A 183 5.95 0.39 19.81
C ILE A 183 6.99 0.23 18.70
N GLY A 184 8.27 0.47 19.02
CA GLY A 184 9.40 0.30 18.09
C GLY A 184 9.63 -1.15 17.61
N GLN A 185 9.03 -2.14 18.29
CA GLN A 185 9.11 -3.55 17.90
C GLN A 185 8.24 -3.89 16.68
N LEU A 186 7.29 -3.02 16.31
CA LEU A 186 6.37 -3.23 15.20
C LEU A 186 7.04 -2.91 13.85
N VAL A 187 7.98 -3.76 13.44
CA VAL A 187 8.81 -3.58 12.22
C VAL A 187 8.01 -3.58 10.90
N SER A 188 6.79 -4.10 10.91
CA SER A 188 5.90 -4.14 9.74
C SER A 188 4.89 -2.98 9.69
N LEU A 189 4.78 -2.18 10.75
CA LEU A 189 3.82 -1.08 10.84
C LEU A 189 4.09 -0.04 9.76
N LYS A 190 3.05 0.30 8.99
CA LYS A 190 3.08 1.27 7.88
C LYS A 190 2.25 2.51 8.20
N LEU A 191 1.12 2.31 8.86
CA LEU A 191 0.18 3.36 9.24
C LEU A 191 -0.07 3.32 10.75
N LEU A 192 0.13 4.47 11.40
CA LEU A 192 -0.23 4.70 12.79
C LEU A 192 -1.02 6.01 12.88
N ASP A 193 -2.32 5.91 13.12
CA ASP A 193 -3.16 7.08 13.40
C ASP A 193 -3.51 7.12 14.89
N LEU A 194 -2.97 8.12 15.57
CA LEU A 194 -3.20 8.45 16.97
C LEU A 194 -3.73 9.87 17.12
N SER A 195 -4.33 10.44 16.07
CA SER A 195 -4.89 11.79 16.12
C SER A 195 -6.04 11.88 17.12
N GLU A 196 -6.26 13.09 17.66
CA GLU A 196 -7.37 13.36 18.59
C GLU A 196 -7.29 12.45 19.83
N ASN A 197 -6.15 12.48 20.52
CA ASN A 197 -5.90 11.73 21.76
C ASN A 197 -5.34 12.65 22.86
N SER A 198 -4.96 12.09 24.00
CA SER A 198 -4.39 12.82 25.15
C SER A 198 -2.87 12.65 25.29
N ILE A 199 -2.16 12.39 24.19
CA ILE A 199 -0.74 12.04 24.21
C ILE A 199 0.10 13.26 24.58
N LYS A 200 0.84 13.15 25.69
CA LYS A 200 1.74 14.22 26.18
C LYS A 200 3.16 14.11 25.64
N SER A 201 3.65 12.89 25.46
CA SER A 201 5.00 12.60 24.98
C SER A 201 5.00 11.37 24.09
N VAL A 202 5.93 11.33 23.13
CA VAL A 202 6.10 10.23 22.20
C VAL A 202 7.48 9.59 22.45
N PRO A 203 7.57 8.26 22.65
CA PRO A 203 8.83 7.56 22.83
C PRO A 203 9.73 7.70 21.59
N PHE A 204 11.06 7.76 21.78
CA PHE A 204 11.97 7.85 20.65
C PHE A 204 11.99 6.54 19.85
N GLU A 205 11.67 5.41 20.49
CA GLU A 205 11.55 4.07 19.92
C GLU A 205 10.54 3.99 18.77
N LEU A 206 9.59 4.93 18.67
CA LEU A 206 8.70 5.04 17.50
C LEU A 206 9.49 5.22 16.19
N CYS A 207 10.71 5.76 16.26
CA CYS A 207 11.59 5.87 15.10
C CYS A 207 12.19 4.54 14.61
N ASP A 208 12.13 3.48 15.43
CA ASP A 208 12.58 2.13 15.10
C ASP A 208 11.53 1.36 14.25
N CYS A 209 10.30 1.89 14.11
CA CYS A 209 9.30 1.41 13.14
C CYS A 209 9.74 1.72 11.70
N VAL A 210 10.65 0.92 11.15
CA VAL A 210 11.34 1.19 9.88
C VAL A 210 10.44 1.29 8.65
N LYS A 211 9.24 0.68 8.68
CA LYS A 211 8.26 0.73 7.58
C LYS A 211 7.18 1.80 7.77
N LEU A 212 7.20 2.56 8.87
CA LEU A 212 6.17 3.55 9.18
C LEU A 212 6.25 4.71 8.19
N ARG A 213 5.18 4.87 7.41
CA ARG A 213 5.06 5.88 6.35
C ARG A 213 4.05 6.94 6.71
N ASP A 214 2.94 6.51 7.31
CA ASP A 214 1.83 7.38 7.68
C ASP A 214 1.73 7.42 9.20
N LEU A 215 2.09 8.57 9.77
CA LEU A 215 2.02 8.83 11.20
C LEU A 215 1.20 10.08 11.42
N ASN A 216 0.07 9.92 12.10
CA ASN A 216 -0.80 11.01 12.47
C ASN A 216 -0.85 11.15 14.00
N LEU A 217 -0.30 12.26 14.51
CA LEU A 217 -0.29 12.64 15.92
C LEU A 217 -0.97 14.01 16.12
N SER A 218 -1.78 14.44 15.16
CA SER A 218 -2.47 15.73 15.22
C SER A 218 -3.47 15.75 16.39
N SER A 219 -3.84 16.95 16.84
CA SER A 219 -4.83 17.12 17.93
C SER A 219 -4.49 16.34 19.21
N ASN A 220 -3.22 16.37 19.62
CA ASN A 220 -2.74 15.83 20.90
C ASN A 220 -2.06 16.94 21.73
N PRO A 221 -2.17 16.93 23.07
CA PRO A 221 -1.54 17.89 23.97
C PRO A 221 -0.03 17.60 24.17
N LEU A 222 0.73 17.52 23.08
CA LEU A 222 2.16 17.23 23.11
C LEU A 222 2.94 18.32 23.86
N SER A 223 3.72 17.93 24.86
CA SER A 223 4.55 18.85 25.67
C SER A 223 5.68 19.47 24.85
N ASP A 224 6.17 18.76 23.83
CA ASP A 224 7.22 19.25 22.94
C ASP A 224 6.62 20.17 21.86
N ARG A 225 6.82 21.48 22.03
CA ARG A 225 6.34 22.52 21.10
C ARG A 225 6.86 22.36 19.67
N ARG A 226 8.04 21.76 19.48
CA ARG A 226 8.60 21.52 18.14
C ARG A 226 7.93 20.31 17.49
N LEU A 227 7.78 19.22 18.24
CA LEU A 227 7.03 18.05 17.78
C LEU A 227 5.59 18.44 17.41
N LEU A 228 4.94 19.27 18.23
CA LEU A 228 3.59 19.80 17.98
C LEU A 228 3.46 20.65 16.70
N LYS A 229 4.53 21.35 16.29
CA LYS A 229 4.54 22.07 15.00
C LYS A 229 4.66 21.08 13.85
N LEU A 230 5.56 20.11 13.97
CA LEU A 230 5.79 19.08 12.95
C LEU A 230 4.56 18.21 12.71
N THR A 231 3.70 17.98 13.71
CA THR A 231 2.43 17.25 13.51
C THR A 231 1.43 18.00 12.64
N LYS A 232 1.51 19.33 12.55
CA LYS A 232 0.64 20.15 11.67
C LYS A 232 1.12 20.17 10.23
N GLU A 233 2.41 19.95 10.00
CA GLU A 233 3.03 19.97 8.66
C GLU A 233 2.73 18.68 7.85
N LYS A 234 1.99 17.72 8.42
CA LYS A 234 1.63 16.42 7.81
C LYS A 234 2.84 15.71 7.17
N ASN A 235 4.02 15.84 7.78
CA ASN A 235 5.25 15.23 7.30
C ASN A 235 5.78 14.19 8.31
N PRO A 236 5.38 12.92 8.18
CA PRO A 236 5.74 11.86 9.11
C PRO A 236 7.25 11.61 9.16
N LYS A 237 7.97 11.81 8.04
CA LYS A 237 9.43 11.68 8.00
C LYS A 237 10.13 12.72 8.88
N ALA A 238 9.68 13.97 8.85
CA ALA A 238 10.27 15.02 9.67
C ALA A 238 10.06 14.78 11.17
N LEU A 239 8.89 14.24 11.53
CA LEU A 239 8.60 13.79 12.90
C LEU A 239 9.55 12.67 13.35
N LEU A 240 9.70 11.62 12.53
CA LEU A 240 10.57 10.49 12.85
C LEU A 240 12.06 10.91 12.89
N ASP A 241 12.49 11.78 11.98
CA ASP A 241 13.84 12.35 11.98
C ASP A 241 14.11 13.16 13.25
N TYR A 242 13.12 13.91 13.73
CA TYR A 242 13.22 14.66 14.99
C TYR A 242 13.33 13.74 16.21
N LEU A 243 12.53 12.66 16.27
CA LEU A 243 12.62 11.66 17.33
C LEU A 243 13.98 10.95 17.34
N ARG A 244 14.56 10.64 16.17
CA ARG A 244 15.93 10.06 16.08
C ARG A 244 17.00 10.97 16.69
N GLN A 245 16.88 12.28 16.53
CA GLN A 245 17.84 13.24 17.08
C GLN A 245 17.76 13.36 18.60
N LYS A 246 16.60 13.03 19.20
CA LYS A 246 16.35 13.06 20.64
C LYS A 246 16.83 11.80 21.38
N ARG A 247 17.27 10.77 20.66
CA ARG A 247 17.79 9.54 21.26
C ARG A 247 18.96 9.88 22.19
N PRO A 248 18.95 9.47 23.46
CA PRO A 248 20.08 9.69 24.37
C PRO A 248 21.35 9.11 23.75
N GLN A 249 22.37 9.94 23.52
CA GLN A 249 23.68 9.43 23.10
C GLN A 249 24.27 8.67 24.28
N SER A 250 24.37 7.35 24.17
CA SER A 250 25.36 6.61 24.95
C SER A 250 26.73 7.19 24.59
N HIS A 251 27.45 7.69 25.60
CA HIS A 251 28.83 8.11 25.46
C HIS A 251 29.63 7.00 24.76
N ASP A 252 30.00 7.24 23.50
CA ASP A 252 31.28 6.80 23.01
C ASP A 252 31.84 7.82 22.04
N SER A 253 32.99 8.35 22.43
CA SER A 253 33.71 9.46 21.80
C SER A 253 34.35 9.02 20.49
N THR A 254 34.18 9.81 19.42
CA THR A 254 35.26 10.52 18.69
C THR A 254 34.78 11.01 17.32
N GLY A 255 35.20 12.23 16.95
CA GLY A 255 35.18 12.69 15.55
C GLY A 255 34.25 13.85 15.22
N LYS A 256 34.59 15.06 15.70
CA LYS A 256 34.07 16.35 15.20
C LYS A 256 34.21 16.44 13.67
N LEU A 257 33.25 17.08 13.01
CA LEU A 257 33.49 18.20 12.08
C LEU A 257 32.21 19.02 11.92
N SER A 258 32.27 20.21 12.53
CA SER A 258 31.32 21.31 12.43
C SER A 258 31.60 22.20 11.21
N LYS A 259 30.58 23.02 10.87
CA LYS A 259 30.57 24.25 10.03
C LYS A 259 30.15 24.04 8.57
N ALA A 260 29.32 24.89 7.96
CA ALA A 260 28.74 26.18 8.37
C ALA A 260 27.44 26.48 7.63
N ALA A 261 26.65 27.33 8.27
CA ALA A 261 25.47 27.99 7.77
C ALA A 261 25.71 28.87 6.53
N LYS A 262 24.67 29.05 5.72
CA LYS A 262 24.43 30.29 4.99
C LYS A 262 22.96 30.70 5.17
N ALA A 263 22.81 31.90 5.70
CA ALA A 263 21.56 32.61 5.94
C ALA A 263 21.12 33.43 4.72
N GLY A 264 19.85 33.84 4.73
CA GLY A 264 19.22 34.79 3.81
C GLY A 264 18.05 34.14 3.08
N LYS A 265 16.80 34.62 3.13
CA LYS A 265 16.29 35.95 3.48
C LYS A 265 14.79 35.78 3.81
N GLN A 266 14.31 36.44 4.87
CA GLN A 266 12.88 36.63 5.12
C GLN A 266 12.30 37.53 4.02
N SER A 267 11.14 37.15 3.49
CA SER A 267 10.18 38.09 2.91
C SER A 267 8.82 37.80 3.52
N THR A 268 8.38 38.74 4.33
CA THR A 268 7.01 38.95 4.79
C THR A 268 6.07 39.08 3.60
N GLY A 269 4.92 38.43 3.67
CA GLY A 269 3.82 38.59 2.72
C GLY A 269 2.56 37.97 3.30
N GLU A 270 1.76 38.78 3.99
CA GLU A 270 0.33 38.52 4.14
C GLU A 270 -0.30 38.53 2.74
N ALA A 271 -1.18 37.56 2.47
CA ALA A 271 -2.51 37.74 1.85
C ALA A 271 -2.98 36.50 1.07
N ASN A 272 -4.25 36.18 1.33
CA ASN A 272 -5.27 35.66 0.42
C ASN A 272 -5.31 34.16 0.11
N GLU A 273 -6.42 33.57 0.57
CA GLU A 273 -7.11 32.44 -0.06
C GLU A 273 -7.13 32.63 -1.58
N ALA A 274 -6.38 31.82 -2.29
CA ALA A 274 -6.44 31.72 -3.74
C ALA A 274 -7.03 30.35 -4.08
N GLU A 275 -8.13 30.35 -4.84
CA GLU A 275 -8.77 29.17 -5.42
C GLU A 275 -7.71 28.18 -5.95
N GLN A 276 -7.65 26.98 -5.38
CA GLN A 276 -6.79 25.91 -5.85
C GLN A 276 -7.36 25.38 -7.17
N THR A 277 -6.65 25.60 -8.27
CA THR A 277 -6.96 24.94 -9.53
C THR A 277 -6.66 23.44 -9.43
N GLU A 278 -7.68 22.62 -9.66
CA GLU A 278 -7.65 21.17 -9.45
C GLU A 278 -6.96 20.45 -10.64
N ASN A 279 -5.97 19.61 -10.37
CA ASN A 279 -5.33 18.77 -11.40
C ASN A 279 -6.33 17.71 -11.90
N THR A 280 -6.26 17.34 -13.18
CA THR A 280 -7.17 16.35 -13.79
C THR A 280 -6.40 15.20 -14.43
N ILE A 281 -6.80 13.96 -14.14
CA ILE A 281 -6.34 12.76 -14.84
C ILE A 281 -7.49 12.25 -15.70
N VAL A 282 -7.28 12.09 -17.00
CA VAL A 282 -8.26 11.44 -17.89
C VAL A 282 -7.78 10.03 -18.17
N VAL A 283 -8.62 9.03 -17.87
CA VAL A 283 -8.31 7.62 -18.12
C VAL A 283 -9.06 7.14 -19.36
N GLU A 284 -8.32 6.77 -20.40
CA GLU A 284 -8.81 6.18 -21.65
C GLU A 284 -8.77 4.65 -21.59
N THR A 285 -9.64 4.01 -22.37
CA THR A 285 -9.67 2.55 -22.51
C THR A 285 -8.47 2.06 -23.34
N SER A 286 -8.09 0.80 -23.10
CA SER A 286 -7.00 0.14 -23.83
C SER A 286 -7.26 0.13 -25.33
N SER A 287 -6.29 0.60 -26.12
CA SER A 287 -6.27 0.38 -27.57
C SER A 287 -6.05 -1.10 -27.91
N ALA A 288 -6.63 -1.55 -29.02
CA ALA A 288 -6.35 -2.86 -29.60
C ALA A 288 -4.95 -2.96 -30.24
N ASP A 289 -4.33 -1.81 -30.51
CA ASP A 289 -3.03 -1.70 -31.19
C ASP A 289 -1.85 -1.87 -30.21
N HIS A 290 -2.04 -1.53 -28.93
CA HIS A 290 -1.00 -1.57 -27.89
C HIS A 290 -0.99 -2.89 -27.09
N ARG A 291 -0.92 -4.04 -27.78
CA ARG A 291 -1.00 -5.35 -27.11
C ARG A 291 0.27 -5.73 -26.36
N ILE A 292 0.13 -6.13 -25.10
CA ILE A 292 1.24 -6.61 -24.26
C ILE A 292 0.95 -8.04 -23.81
N ARG A 293 1.90 -8.95 -24.06
CA ARG A 293 1.80 -10.36 -23.71
C ARG A 293 2.79 -10.74 -22.63
N TRP A 294 2.37 -11.62 -21.75
CA TRP A 294 3.13 -12.19 -20.66
C TRP A 294 3.33 -13.68 -20.92
N HIS A 295 4.58 -14.12 -20.91
CA HIS A 295 4.95 -15.53 -21.11
C HIS A 295 5.27 -16.22 -19.78
N SER A 296 4.96 -17.51 -19.68
CA SER A 296 5.13 -18.30 -18.45
C SER A 296 6.58 -18.40 -17.98
N ASP A 297 7.57 -18.29 -18.88
CA ASP A 297 9.00 -18.32 -18.52
C ASP A 297 9.42 -17.25 -17.50
N VAL A 298 8.67 -16.14 -17.41
CA VAL A 298 9.00 -15.06 -16.46
C VAL A 298 8.46 -15.32 -15.05
N ALA A 299 7.65 -16.38 -14.85
CA ALA A 299 6.95 -16.68 -13.60
C ALA A 299 7.92 -16.81 -12.40
N ASP A 300 9.01 -17.54 -12.58
CA ASP A 300 9.99 -17.80 -11.52
C ASP A 300 11.16 -16.79 -11.52
N VAL A 301 11.16 -15.87 -12.48
CA VAL A 301 12.23 -14.88 -12.66
C VAL A 301 11.81 -13.52 -12.11
N ARG A 302 10.69 -12.97 -12.59
CA ARG A 302 10.13 -11.67 -12.20
C ARG A 302 8.67 -11.59 -12.66
N PRO A 303 7.73 -12.24 -11.97
CA PRO A 303 6.40 -12.53 -12.51
C PRO A 303 5.50 -11.31 -12.74
N TYR A 304 5.69 -10.21 -12.01
CA TYR A 304 4.71 -9.15 -11.95
C TYR A 304 5.07 -8.00 -12.90
N LEU A 305 4.20 -7.74 -13.87
CA LEU A 305 4.28 -6.63 -14.81
C LEU A 305 2.97 -5.82 -14.79
N ILE A 306 3.08 -4.50 -14.70
CA ILE A 306 1.98 -3.57 -14.92
C ILE A 306 2.48 -2.46 -15.85
N CYS A 307 1.64 -2.08 -16.81
CA CYS A 307 1.94 -0.98 -17.72
C CYS A 307 0.82 0.06 -17.73
N CYS A 308 1.14 1.27 -18.16
CA CYS A 308 0.17 2.22 -18.70
C CYS A 308 0.84 3.11 -19.75
N ILE A 309 0.04 3.77 -20.58
CA ILE A 309 0.53 4.76 -21.52
C ILE A 309 0.16 6.15 -20.99
N VAL A 310 1.14 7.05 -20.96
CA VAL A 310 0.93 8.46 -20.63
C VAL A 310 1.04 9.26 -21.90
N LYS A 311 0.00 10.05 -22.22
CA LYS A 311 -0.07 10.84 -23.44
C LYS A 311 0.09 12.34 -23.20
N GLY A 312 0.57 13.04 -24.22
CA GLY A 312 0.60 14.51 -24.24
C GLY A 312 1.62 15.14 -23.30
N LEU A 313 2.77 14.49 -23.14
CA LEU A 313 3.93 15.06 -22.44
C LEU A 313 4.69 16.03 -23.35
N ASP A 314 5.29 17.04 -22.74
CA ASP A 314 6.16 18.00 -23.42
C ASP A 314 7.57 17.97 -22.80
N PHE A 315 8.54 17.54 -23.60
CA PHE A 315 9.95 17.49 -23.24
C PHE A 315 10.82 18.42 -24.10
N THR A 316 10.21 19.37 -24.82
CA THR A 316 10.93 20.31 -25.70
C THR A 316 11.95 21.15 -24.92
N ASP A 317 11.64 21.52 -23.68
CA ASP A 317 12.61 22.11 -22.74
C ASP A 317 13.50 21.02 -22.11
N ASP A 318 14.81 21.11 -22.37
CA ASP A 318 15.84 20.24 -21.80
C ASP A 318 15.82 20.23 -20.26
N SER A 319 15.40 21.33 -19.63
CA SER A 319 15.24 21.40 -18.16
C SER A 319 14.12 20.47 -17.66
N THR A 320 13.04 20.35 -18.43
CA THR A 320 11.90 19.47 -18.16
C THR A 320 12.30 18.01 -18.31
N LEU A 321 12.95 17.66 -19.40
CA LEU A 321 13.44 16.29 -19.62
C LEU A 321 14.42 15.86 -18.52
N LYS A 322 15.38 16.72 -18.15
CA LYS A 322 16.32 16.45 -17.04
C LYS A 322 15.61 16.24 -15.72
N ALA A 323 14.61 17.07 -15.41
CA ALA A 323 13.83 16.94 -14.19
C ALA A 323 12.98 15.66 -14.16
N PHE A 324 12.39 15.27 -15.28
CA PHE A 324 11.69 14.00 -15.45
C PHE A 324 12.61 12.79 -15.22
N LEU A 325 13.81 12.78 -15.82
CA LEU A 325 14.80 11.71 -15.60
C LEU A 325 15.30 11.66 -14.15
N LYS A 326 15.49 12.82 -13.52
CA LYS A 326 15.88 12.92 -12.10
C LYS A 326 14.78 12.40 -11.18
N MET A 327 13.51 12.66 -11.52
CA MET A 327 12.36 12.13 -10.80
C MET A 327 12.34 10.60 -10.83
N GLN A 328 12.56 9.98 -11.98
CA GLN A 328 12.66 8.53 -12.10
C GLN A 328 13.80 7.95 -11.23
N THR A 329 14.98 8.58 -11.26
CA THR A 329 16.12 8.17 -10.43
C THR A 329 15.77 8.20 -8.94
N LYS A 330 15.09 9.26 -8.48
CA LYS A 330 14.62 9.40 -7.10
C LYS A 330 13.59 8.34 -6.70
N LEU A 331 12.69 7.96 -7.61
CA LEU A 331 11.72 6.89 -7.38
C LEU A 331 12.37 5.52 -7.31
N HIS A 332 13.40 5.27 -8.14
CA HIS A 332 14.21 4.05 -8.05
C HIS A 332 14.90 3.94 -6.68
N ASP A 333 15.44 5.05 -6.16
CA ASP A 333 16.10 5.06 -4.84
C ASP A 333 15.13 4.85 -3.68
N THR A 334 13.91 5.42 -3.77
CA THR A 334 12.95 5.45 -2.66
C THR A 334 11.89 4.36 -2.80
N VAL A 335 10.89 4.55 -3.65
CA VAL A 335 9.68 3.72 -3.76
C VAL A 335 10.00 2.29 -4.24
N CYS A 336 11.00 2.18 -5.12
CA CYS A 336 11.49 0.91 -5.67
C CYS A 336 12.58 0.26 -4.81
N GLN A 337 12.96 0.86 -3.68
CA GLN A 337 14.01 0.38 -2.77
C GLN A 337 15.32 0.06 -3.49
N LYS A 338 15.86 1.04 -4.24
CA LYS A 338 17.07 0.88 -5.07
C LYS A 338 16.95 -0.29 -6.06
N ARG A 339 15.79 -0.34 -6.72
CA ARG A 339 15.40 -1.34 -7.73
C ARG A 339 15.19 -2.77 -7.21
N VAL A 340 15.26 -2.99 -5.90
CA VAL A 340 15.06 -4.32 -5.30
C VAL A 340 13.59 -4.71 -5.31
N ALA A 341 12.71 -3.84 -4.83
CA ALA A 341 11.28 -4.13 -4.71
C ALA A 341 10.57 -4.07 -6.08
N GLY A 342 11.03 -3.22 -6.99
CA GLY A 342 10.46 -3.09 -8.33
C GLY A 342 11.28 -2.16 -9.20
N THR A 343 10.93 -2.04 -10.47
CA THR A 343 11.64 -1.21 -11.44
C THR A 343 10.67 -0.48 -12.34
N ILE A 344 10.91 0.83 -12.51
CA ILE A 344 10.21 1.68 -13.48
C ILE A 344 11.08 1.77 -14.73
N ALA A 345 10.48 1.55 -15.89
CA ALA A 345 11.08 1.77 -17.19
C ALA A 345 10.13 2.62 -18.04
N THR A 346 10.66 3.64 -18.71
CA THR A 346 9.87 4.52 -19.59
C THR A 346 10.40 4.44 -21.01
N HIS A 347 9.51 4.27 -21.97
CA HIS A 347 9.81 4.08 -23.37
C HIS A 347 9.08 5.11 -24.22
N ASP A 348 9.73 5.72 -25.21
CA ASP A 348 9.04 6.52 -26.22
C ASP A 348 8.10 5.62 -27.03
N LEU A 349 6.80 5.90 -26.95
CA LEU A 349 5.76 5.08 -27.56
C LEU A 349 5.94 4.98 -29.08
N LYS A 350 6.42 6.04 -29.73
CA LYS A 350 6.60 6.09 -31.19
C LYS A 350 7.71 5.15 -31.69
N LEU A 351 8.61 4.75 -30.79
CA LEU A 351 9.74 3.88 -31.09
C LEU A 351 9.45 2.40 -30.80
N LEU A 352 8.26 2.09 -30.26
CA LEU A 352 7.84 0.74 -29.94
C LEU A 352 7.12 0.07 -31.11
N GLN A 353 7.38 -1.22 -31.29
CA GLN A 353 6.67 -2.08 -32.23
C GLN A 353 5.86 -3.11 -31.45
N PHE A 354 4.53 -3.02 -31.52
CA PHE A 354 3.61 -3.95 -30.86
C PHE A 354 3.31 -5.18 -31.75
N PRO A 355 3.00 -6.36 -31.18
CA PRO A 355 2.82 -6.64 -29.75
C PRO A 355 4.13 -6.72 -28.98
N LEU A 356 4.10 -6.30 -27.72
CA LEU A 356 5.23 -6.48 -26.80
C LEU A 356 5.13 -7.84 -26.10
N LEU A 357 6.28 -8.48 -25.86
CA LEU A 357 6.38 -9.77 -25.18
C LEU A 357 7.26 -9.66 -23.93
N TYR A 358 6.67 -9.86 -22.76
CA TYR A 358 7.39 -9.98 -21.49
C TYR A 358 7.65 -11.45 -21.18
N THR A 359 8.92 -11.84 -21.20
CA THR A 359 9.36 -13.24 -21.03
C THR A 359 10.68 -13.30 -20.26
N ALA A 360 11.24 -14.49 -20.07
CA ALA A 360 12.60 -14.67 -19.62
C ALA A 360 13.41 -15.54 -20.59
N LEU A 361 14.57 -15.03 -21.00
CA LEU A 361 15.49 -15.72 -21.92
C LEU A 361 16.79 -16.08 -21.20
N PRO A 362 17.52 -17.11 -21.67
CA PRO A 362 18.89 -17.37 -21.25
C PRO A 362 19.73 -16.10 -21.34
N ARG A 363 20.53 -15.84 -20.31
CA ARG A 363 21.28 -14.58 -20.17
C ARG A 363 22.28 -14.31 -21.32
N ASP A 364 22.71 -15.33 -22.03
CA ASP A 364 23.61 -15.30 -23.18
C ASP A 364 22.90 -15.01 -24.51
N GLU A 365 21.58 -15.25 -24.59
CA GLU A 365 20.75 -14.95 -25.77
C GLU A 365 20.24 -13.51 -25.79
N ILE A 366 20.36 -12.78 -24.67
CA ILE A 366 19.89 -11.40 -24.56
C ILE A 366 21.01 -10.44 -24.97
N SER A 367 20.77 -9.68 -26.04
CA SER A 367 21.63 -8.58 -26.48
C SER A 367 20.82 -7.29 -26.60
N LEU A 368 21.41 -6.18 -26.18
CA LEU A 368 20.84 -4.84 -26.33
C LEU A 368 21.94 -3.79 -26.33
N VAL A 369 21.63 -2.59 -26.82
CA VAL A 369 22.44 -1.39 -26.59
C VAL A 369 21.91 -0.70 -25.32
N PRO A 370 22.59 -0.79 -24.16
CA PRO A 370 22.09 -0.23 -22.91
C PRO A 370 21.99 1.30 -22.97
N LEU A 371 21.09 1.88 -22.18
CA LEU A 371 21.06 3.33 -21.97
C LEU A 371 22.44 3.87 -21.60
N ASN A 372 22.83 4.96 -22.26
CA ASN A 372 24.12 5.65 -22.09
C ASN A 372 25.35 4.85 -22.55
N ARG A 373 25.16 3.81 -23.36
CA ARG A 373 26.23 3.09 -24.06
C ARG A 373 26.01 3.17 -25.57
N MET A 374 27.11 3.02 -26.33
CA MET A 374 27.12 3.16 -27.79
C MET A 374 27.16 1.81 -28.52
N THR A 375 27.55 0.75 -27.82
CA THR A 375 27.75 -0.58 -28.41
C THR A 375 26.74 -1.57 -27.84
N GLU A 376 26.36 -2.53 -28.67
CA GLU A 376 25.60 -3.69 -28.24
C GLU A 376 26.43 -4.54 -27.28
N VAL A 377 25.79 -5.04 -26.22
CA VAL A 377 26.41 -5.88 -25.21
C VAL A 377 25.41 -6.97 -24.81
N THR A 378 25.90 -8.18 -24.61
CA THR A 378 25.09 -9.29 -24.07
C THR A 378 24.74 -9.02 -22.59
N ALA A 379 23.61 -9.55 -22.11
CA ALA A 379 23.20 -9.35 -20.73
C ALA A 379 24.21 -9.94 -19.73
N VAL A 380 24.86 -11.07 -20.06
CA VAL A 380 25.98 -11.62 -19.27
C VAL A 380 27.08 -10.58 -19.12
N ARG A 381 27.59 -10.07 -20.24
CA ARG A 381 28.73 -9.15 -20.23
C ARG A 381 28.37 -7.83 -19.54
N LEU A 382 27.12 -7.37 -19.70
CA LEU A 382 26.63 -6.19 -19.01
C LEU A 382 26.62 -6.36 -17.48
N VAL A 383 26.10 -7.49 -16.98
CA VAL A 383 26.09 -7.79 -15.54
C VAL A 383 27.50 -7.89 -14.97
N GLU A 384 28.44 -8.50 -15.71
CA GLU A 384 29.85 -8.55 -15.32
C GLU A 384 30.44 -7.15 -15.16
N ILE A 385 30.31 -6.29 -16.17
CA ILE A 385 30.83 -4.92 -16.13
C ILE A 385 30.25 -4.14 -14.94
N LEU A 386 28.92 -4.22 -14.74
CA LEU A 386 28.28 -3.54 -13.62
C LEU A 386 28.71 -4.09 -12.25
N THR A 387 29.01 -5.39 -12.18
CA THR A 387 29.54 -6.02 -10.96
C THR A 387 30.96 -5.53 -10.67
N GLU A 388 31.82 -5.46 -11.69
CA GLU A 388 33.19 -4.92 -11.58
C GLU A 388 33.19 -3.44 -11.15
N GLU A 389 32.32 -2.61 -11.75
CA GLU A 389 32.14 -1.20 -11.38
C GLU A 389 31.67 -1.06 -9.92
N ALA A 390 30.70 -1.89 -9.50
CA ALA A 390 30.20 -1.90 -8.12
C ALA A 390 31.28 -2.31 -7.10
N GLU A 391 32.15 -3.25 -7.47
CA GLU A 391 33.29 -3.70 -6.66
C GLU A 391 34.38 -2.63 -6.58
N ALA A 392 34.74 -2.00 -7.70
CA ALA A 392 35.68 -0.90 -7.74
C ALA A 392 35.22 0.25 -6.85
N PHE A 393 33.94 0.65 -6.96
CA PHE A 393 33.35 1.69 -6.12
C PHE A 393 33.33 1.31 -4.63
N ARG A 394 33.05 0.04 -4.30
CA ARG A 394 33.11 -0.46 -2.91
C ARG A 394 34.53 -0.35 -2.34
N LYS A 395 35.54 -0.75 -3.13
CA LYS A 395 36.96 -0.67 -2.77
C LYS A 395 37.40 0.79 -2.59
N GLU A 396 37.04 1.68 -3.51
CA GLU A 396 37.35 3.12 -3.45
C GLU A 396 36.77 3.77 -2.18
N LYS A 397 35.51 3.45 -1.83
CA LYS A 397 34.85 3.96 -0.63
C LYS A 397 35.23 3.24 0.67
N LYS A 398 36.16 2.29 0.63
CA LYS A 398 36.61 1.46 1.77
C LYS A 398 35.44 0.86 2.58
N ARG A 399 34.38 0.42 1.90
CA ARG A 399 33.20 -0.17 2.56
C ARG A 399 33.31 -1.69 2.59
N ASN A 400 32.97 -2.29 3.72
CA ASN A 400 32.90 -3.76 3.83
C ASN A 400 31.70 -4.33 3.05
N VAL A 401 30.59 -3.58 2.98
CA VAL A 401 29.34 -3.97 2.30
C VAL A 401 29.13 -3.13 1.04
N TYR A 402 28.53 -3.72 0.00
CA TYR A 402 28.18 -3.02 -1.22
C TYR A 402 27.24 -1.84 -0.94
N SER A 403 27.37 -0.77 -1.73
CA SER A 403 26.38 0.30 -1.76
C SER A 403 25.03 -0.31 -2.12
N GLY A 404 23.96 0.03 -1.38
CA GLY A 404 22.61 -0.46 -1.69
C GLY A 404 22.14 -0.13 -3.11
N ILE A 405 22.80 0.82 -3.81
CA ILE A 405 22.51 1.17 -5.21
C ILE A 405 22.82 0.00 -6.16
N HIS A 406 23.76 -0.88 -5.81
CA HIS A 406 24.15 -2.04 -6.63
C HIS A 406 23.46 -3.34 -6.20
N GLN A 407 22.57 -3.29 -5.20
CA GLN A 407 21.94 -4.48 -4.64
C GLN A 407 21.07 -5.23 -5.68
N TYR A 408 20.48 -4.51 -6.63
CA TYR A 408 19.68 -5.11 -7.71
C TYR A 408 20.50 -6.03 -8.63
N ILE A 409 21.82 -5.81 -8.77
CA ILE A 409 22.70 -6.66 -9.60
C ILE A 409 22.74 -8.08 -9.02
N TYR A 410 22.71 -8.21 -7.70
CA TYR A 410 22.70 -9.52 -7.02
C TYR A 410 21.40 -10.30 -7.22
N LEU A 411 20.30 -9.62 -7.53
CA LEU A 411 19.03 -10.29 -7.83
C LEU A 411 19.10 -11.09 -9.14
N VAL A 412 19.99 -10.71 -10.04
CA VAL A 412 20.12 -11.34 -11.37
C VAL A 412 21.41 -12.13 -11.52
N LYS A 413 22.50 -11.77 -10.84
CA LYS A 413 23.85 -12.34 -11.03
C LYS A 413 23.90 -13.88 -11.12
N ASN A 414 23.10 -14.57 -10.29
CA ASN A 414 23.10 -16.03 -10.19
C ASN A 414 21.91 -16.71 -10.90
N LYS A 415 21.11 -15.97 -11.68
CA LYS A 415 19.99 -16.55 -12.44
C LYS A 415 20.47 -17.02 -13.82
N GLU A 416 19.91 -18.14 -14.27
CA GLU A 416 20.18 -18.69 -15.61
C GLU A 416 19.43 -17.93 -16.70
N LYS A 417 18.18 -17.53 -16.41
CA LYS A 417 17.34 -16.71 -17.28
C LYS A 417 17.11 -15.33 -16.69
N TYR A 418 17.07 -14.29 -17.53
CA TYR A 418 16.72 -12.93 -17.14
C TYR A 418 15.40 -12.51 -17.78
N ALA A 419 14.60 -11.76 -17.03
CA ALA A 419 13.37 -11.16 -17.53
C ALA A 419 13.71 -10.06 -18.54
N CYS A 420 13.00 -10.04 -19.66
CA CYS A 420 13.15 -9.04 -20.70
C CYS A 420 11.79 -8.70 -21.33
N LEU A 421 11.71 -7.49 -21.88
CA LEU A 421 10.59 -7.06 -22.72
C LEU A 421 11.11 -6.98 -24.16
N LEU A 422 10.43 -7.67 -25.08
CA LEU A 422 10.73 -7.66 -26.50
C LEU A 422 9.65 -6.90 -27.28
N ASP A 423 10.06 -6.27 -28.37
CA ASP A 423 9.14 -5.74 -29.38
C ASP A 423 8.73 -6.80 -30.40
N ALA A 424 7.86 -6.45 -31.34
CA ALA A 424 7.38 -7.35 -32.39
C ALA A 424 8.51 -7.91 -33.29
N GLU A 425 9.64 -7.21 -33.38
CA GLU A 425 10.82 -7.61 -34.14
C GLU A 425 11.75 -8.52 -33.33
N GLN A 426 11.34 -8.96 -32.13
CA GLN A 426 12.17 -9.70 -31.17
C GLN A 426 13.41 -8.91 -30.70
N THR A 427 13.37 -7.58 -30.77
CA THR A 427 14.42 -6.74 -30.18
C THR A 427 14.14 -6.55 -28.70
N VAL A 428 15.15 -6.75 -27.85
CA VAL A 428 15.05 -6.49 -26.40
C VAL A 428 15.04 -4.98 -26.14
N ILE A 429 13.92 -4.48 -25.62
CA ILE A 429 13.74 -3.05 -25.31
C ILE A 429 13.91 -2.72 -23.82
N SER A 430 13.78 -3.73 -22.95
CA SER A 430 13.90 -3.59 -21.49
C SER A 430 14.53 -4.84 -20.89
N LEU A 431 15.46 -4.66 -19.95
CA LEU A 431 16.14 -5.72 -19.20
C LEU A 431 16.01 -5.44 -17.69
N PRO A 432 14.83 -5.63 -17.08
CA PRO A 432 14.63 -5.38 -15.65
C PRO A 432 15.37 -6.40 -14.76
N PRO A 433 15.95 -5.98 -13.61
CA PRO A 433 15.95 -4.63 -13.04
C PRO A 433 17.15 -3.76 -13.49
N ILE A 434 17.85 -4.14 -14.55
CA ILE A 434 19.16 -3.58 -14.95
C ILE A 434 19.00 -2.25 -15.69
N THR A 435 18.41 -2.27 -16.89
CA THR A 435 18.40 -1.09 -17.77
C THR A 435 17.41 -1.24 -18.93
N ASN A 436 17.14 -0.13 -19.63
CA ASN A 436 16.40 -0.13 -20.89
C ASN A 436 17.37 -0.10 -22.07
N ALA A 437 16.87 -0.46 -23.25
CA ALA A 437 17.59 -0.25 -24.50
C ALA A 437 17.57 1.23 -24.91
N SER A 438 18.64 1.69 -25.54
CA SER A 438 18.74 3.03 -26.11
C SER A 438 17.77 3.26 -27.27
N LYS A 439 17.29 2.19 -27.95
CA LYS A 439 16.32 2.23 -29.06
C LYS A 439 15.02 2.94 -28.68
N THR A 440 14.56 2.81 -27.44
CA THR A 440 13.27 3.36 -26.98
C THR A 440 13.44 4.54 -26.02
N LYS A 441 14.59 5.21 -26.07
CA LYS A 441 14.93 6.28 -25.12
C LYS A 441 14.01 7.49 -25.28
N VAL A 442 13.48 7.98 -24.16
CA VAL A 442 12.75 9.25 -24.10
C VAL A 442 13.68 10.41 -24.48
N SER A 443 13.20 11.26 -25.37
CA SER A 443 13.92 12.38 -25.98
C SER A 443 13.07 13.65 -25.97
N PRO A 444 13.62 14.82 -26.35
CA PRO A 444 12.84 16.06 -26.43
C PRO A 444 11.65 16.01 -27.39
N THR A 445 11.63 15.08 -28.35
CA THR A 445 10.53 14.90 -29.31
C THR A 445 9.46 13.89 -28.85
N THR A 446 9.69 13.25 -27.70
CA THR A 446 8.77 12.26 -27.14
C THR A 446 7.53 12.97 -26.60
N THR A 447 6.36 12.53 -27.04
CA THR A 447 5.06 13.05 -26.57
C THR A 447 4.30 12.04 -25.73
N ASP A 448 4.41 10.77 -26.08
CA ASP A 448 3.66 9.69 -25.46
C ASP A 448 4.66 8.63 -25.01
N ILE A 449 4.48 8.11 -23.81
CA ILE A 449 5.38 7.11 -23.23
C ILE A 449 4.61 5.88 -22.78
N LEU A 450 5.20 4.71 -23.00
CA LEU A 450 4.83 3.51 -22.26
C LEU A 450 5.62 3.50 -20.95
N VAL A 451 4.90 3.39 -19.83
CA VAL A 451 5.49 3.19 -18.52
C VAL A 451 5.34 1.72 -18.16
N GLU A 452 6.46 1.05 -17.97
CA GLU A 452 6.58 -0.34 -17.53
C GLU A 452 6.98 -0.37 -16.06
N VAL A 453 6.25 -1.13 -15.24
CA VAL A 453 6.63 -1.42 -13.85
C VAL A 453 6.68 -2.93 -13.61
N THR A 454 7.86 -3.41 -13.25
CA THR A 454 8.10 -4.83 -12.95
C THR A 454 8.51 -5.07 -11.50
N SER A 455 8.11 -6.20 -10.92
CA SER A 455 8.45 -6.59 -9.55
C SER A 455 8.59 -8.11 -9.43
N SER A 456 9.42 -8.55 -8.49
CA SER A 456 9.48 -9.95 -8.03
C SER A 456 8.62 -10.21 -6.79
N GLU A 457 7.99 -9.19 -6.22
CA GLU A 457 7.26 -9.31 -4.95
C GLU A 457 5.75 -9.52 -5.15
N SER A 458 5.06 -8.59 -5.82
CA SER A 458 3.62 -8.67 -6.03
C SER A 458 3.12 -7.64 -7.06
N PHE A 459 1.91 -7.85 -7.60
CA PHE A 459 1.20 -6.81 -8.36
C PHE A 459 0.91 -5.57 -7.52
N ALA A 460 0.67 -5.71 -6.21
CA ALA A 460 0.46 -4.58 -5.30
C ALA A 460 1.71 -3.68 -5.21
N THR A 461 2.92 -4.28 -5.21
CA THR A 461 4.18 -3.53 -5.29
C THR A 461 4.28 -2.76 -6.61
N CYS A 462 3.91 -3.37 -7.75
CA CYS A 462 3.88 -2.69 -9.04
C CYS A 462 2.90 -1.51 -9.06
N LYS A 463 1.66 -1.70 -8.56
CA LYS A 463 0.64 -0.64 -8.50
C LYS A 463 1.12 0.56 -7.70
N ARG A 464 1.62 0.33 -6.48
CA ARG A 464 2.16 1.37 -5.61
C ARG A 464 3.30 2.16 -6.28
N ILE A 465 4.18 1.49 -7.01
CA ILE A 465 5.27 2.12 -7.74
C ILE A 465 4.72 2.98 -8.90
N MET A 466 3.74 2.46 -9.64
CA MET A 466 3.09 3.16 -10.74
C MET A 466 2.31 4.40 -10.27
N GLU A 467 1.57 4.30 -9.17
CA GLU A 467 0.86 5.43 -8.57
C GLU A 467 1.83 6.52 -8.08
N ALA A 468 2.93 6.13 -7.43
CA ALA A 468 3.96 7.08 -7.05
C ALA A 468 4.62 7.77 -8.27
N PHE A 469 4.83 7.03 -9.36
CA PHE A 469 5.30 7.62 -10.62
C PHE A 469 4.30 8.66 -11.15
N ILE A 470 3.01 8.33 -11.23
CA ILE A 470 1.97 9.25 -11.72
C ILE A 470 1.84 10.47 -10.79
N ALA A 471 1.87 10.28 -9.47
CA ALA A 471 1.83 11.38 -8.49
C ALA A 471 2.99 12.37 -8.70
N HIS A 472 4.20 11.83 -8.85
CA HIS A 472 5.39 12.64 -9.08
C HIS A 472 5.40 13.30 -10.46
N LEU A 473 4.85 12.63 -11.48
CA LEU A 473 4.66 13.21 -12.81
C LEU A 473 3.69 14.40 -12.76
N LEU A 474 2.56 14.28 -12.05
CA LEU A 474 1.62 15.39 -11.86
C LEU A 474 2.31 16.59 -11.19
N ILE A 475 3.01 16.36 -10.07
CA ILE A 475 3.77 17.42 -9.37
C ILE A 475 4.78 18.07 -10.31
N HIS A 476 5.48 17.27 -11.12
CA HIS A 476 6.45 17.75 -12.07
C HIS A 476 5.80 18.66 -13.12
N LEU A 477 4.70 18.23 -13.74
CA LEU A 477 4.00 19.02 -14.74
C LEU A 477 3.36 20.28 -14.14
N THR A 478 2.78 20.21 -12.93
CA THR A 478 2.24 21.39 -12.23
C THR A 478 3.33 22.42 -11.94
N SER A 479 4.55 21.98 -11.63
CA SER A 479 5.68 22.89 -11.41
C SER A 479 6.13 23.61 -12.69
N GLN A 480 5.86 23.04 -13.87
CA GLN A 480 6.13 23.68 -15.16
C GLN A 480 5.04 24.68 -15.53
N ALA A 481 3.75 24.32 -15.35
CA ALA A 481 2.64 25.20 -15.65
C ALA A 481 2.72 26.54 -14.87
N LYS A 482 3.20 26.50 -13.62
CA LYS A 482 3.41 27.70 -12.78
C LYS A 482 4.51 28.66 -13.26
N LYS A 483 5.32 28.29 -14.27
CA LYS A 483 6.28 29.19 -14.92
C LYS A 483 5.66 29.99 -16.07
N GLY A 484 4.50 29.57 -16.59
CA GLY A 484 3.68 30.36 -17.50
C GLY A 484 2.72 31.27 -16.72
N GLU A 485 2.30 32.38 -17.31
CA GLU A 485 1.47 33.41 -16.63
C GLU A 485 0.05 32.94 -16.25
N ASP A 486 -0.38 31.73 -16.63
CA ASP A 486 -1.68 31.16 -16.30
C ASP A 486 -1.60 30.07 -15.22
N LYS A 487 -2.27 30.31 -14.08
CA LYS A 487 -2.45 29.35 -12.97
C LYS A 487 -3.49 28.27 -13.30
N CYS A 488 -3.43 27.62 -14.45
CA CYS A 488 -4.36 26.54 -14.81
C CYS A 488 -3.94 25.18 -14.19
N GLY A 489 -4.91 24.35 -13.79
CA GLY A 489 -4.65 22.98 -13.33
C GLY A 489 -4.08 22.12 -14.46
N VAL A 490 -3.25 21.13 -14.14
CA VAL A 490 -2.63 20.28 -15.17
C VAL A 490 -3.55 19.12 -15.52
N ARG A 491 -3.68 18.84 -16.82
CA ARG A 491 -4.38 17.68 -17.35
C ARG A 491 -3.39 16.65 -17.90
N ILE A 492 -3.47 15.41 -17.43
CA ILE A 492 -2.76 14.27 -18.05
C ILE A 492 -3.75 13.24 -18.57
N THR A 493 -3.38 12.57 -19.66
CA THR A 493 -4.16 11.46 -20.21
C THR A 493 -3.40 10.16 -19.99
N LEU A 494 -4.06 9.19 -19.35
CA LEU A 494 -3.57 7.85 -19.13
C LEU A 494 -4.40 6.87 -19.95
N GLU A 495 -3.78 6.14 -20.87
CA GLU A 495 -4.42 5.01 -21.53
C GLU A 495 -4.14 3.73 -20.72
N GLN A 496 -5.22 2.98 -20.44
CA GLN A 496 -5.13 1.69 -19.77
C GLN A 496 -4.36 0.69 -20.63
N ALA A 497 -3.32 0.07 -20.06
CA ALA A 497 -2.68 -1.08 -20.70
C ALA A 497 -3.20 -2.38 -20.09
N LYS A 498 -3.45 -3.37 -20.94
CA LYS A 498 -3.81 -4.74 -20.54
C LYS A 498 -2.68 -5.69 -20.90
N VAL A 499 -2.29 -6.52 -19.95
CA VAL A 499 -1.28 -7.56 -20.10
C VAL A 499 -1.98 -8.91 -20.09
N TRP A 500 -1.93 -9.60 -21.22
CA TRP A 500 -2.56 -10.90 -21.42
C TRP A 500 -1.53 -12.02 -21.40
N THR A 501 -1.92 -13.26 -21.12
CA THR A 501 -1.07 -14.41 -21.42
C THR A 501 -0.84 -14.53 -22.93
N THR A 502 0.24 -15.20 -23.35
CA THR A 502 0.61 -15.32 -24.77
C THR A 502 -0.44 -16.01 -25.65
N ASP A 503 -1.29 -16.84 -25.06
CA ASP A 503 -2.44 -17.50 -25.68
C ASP A 503 -3.72 -16.62 -25.67
N ASP A 504 -3.61 -15.38 -25.17
CA ASP A 504 -4.69 -14.42 -24.98
C ASP A 504 -5.87 -14.98 -24.11
N SER A 505 -5.64 -16.05 -23.34
CA SER A 505 -6.69 -16.75 -22.56
C SER A 505 -7.00 -16.10 -21.21
N SER A 506 -6.01 -15.44 -20.60
CA SER A 506 -6.14 -14.86 -19.27
C SER A 506 -5.49 -13.49 -19.16
N LEU A 507 -6.18 -12.58 -18.46
CA LEU A 507 -5.67 -11.25 -18.16
C LEU A 507 -4.77 -11.32 -16.92
N LYS A 508 -3.49 -10.99 -17.06
CA LYS A 508 -2.53 -10.94 -15.95
C LYS A 508 -2.60 -9.64 -15.17
N SER A 509 -2.71 -8.51 -15.87
CA SER A 509 -2.91 -7.22 -15.24
C SER A 509 -3.59 -6.23 -16.19
N ALA A 510 -4.30 -5.28 -15.61
CA ALA A 510 -4.80 -4.10 -16.31
C ALA A 510 -4.58 -2.89 -15.40
N TYR A 511 -4.09 -1.79 -15.96
CA TYR A 511 -3.88 -0.57 -15.18
C TYR A 511 -3.91 0.69 -16.06
N PRO A 512 -4.48 1.81 -15.58
CA PRO A 512 -5.23 1.93 -14.33
C PRO A 512 -6.64 1.32 -14.45
N THR A 513 -7.16 0.75 -13.36
CA THR A 513 -8.54 0.24 -13.23
C THR A 513 -9.45 1.28 -12.56
N ILE A 514 -10.69 0.90 -12.27
CA ILE A 514 -11.63 1.76 -11.53
C ILE A 514 -11.20 1.97 -10.08
N ASN A 515 -10.44 1.03 -9.50
CA ASN A 515 -9.99 1.04 -8.10
C ASN A 515 -8.60 1.65 -7.90
N ASP A 516 -7.98 2.18 -8.96
CA ASP A 516 -6.65 2.78 -8.90
C ASP A 516 -6.75 4.32 -9.02
N LEU A 517 -5.70 5.03 -8.58
CA LEU A 517 -5.55 6.49 -8.65
C LEU A 517 -6.41 7.31 -7.66
N HIS A 518 -7.08 6.69 -6.69
CA HIS A 518 -7.95 7.39 -5.73
C HIS A 518 -7.22 8.29 -4.73
N ASP A 519 -5.99 7.94 -4.38
CA ASP A 519 -5.19 8.66 -3.37
C ASP A 519 -4.33 9.79 -3.99
N LEU A 520 -4.52 10.07 -5.28
CA LEU A 520 -3.83 11.16 -5.97
C LEU A 520 -4.58 12.47 -5.77
N ASN A 521 -3.84 13.55 -5.56
CA ASN A 521 -4.39 14.91 -5.49
C ASN A 521 -4.77 15.43 -6.89
N ALA A 522 -5.70 14.75 -7.56
CA ALA A 522 -6.22 15.07 -8.87
C ALA A 522 -7.61 14.45 -9.08
N ARG A 523 -8.50 15.17 -9.77
CA ARG A 523 -9.78 14.66 -10.22
C ARG A 523 -9.58 13.63 -11.33
N VAL A 524 -10.03 12.39 -11.12
CA VAL A 524 -9.91 11.34 -12.13
C VAL A 524 -11.20 11.22 -12.93
N VAL A 525 -11.11 11.46 -14.23
CA VAL A 525 -12.23 11.39 -15.20
C VAL A 525 -12.06 10.14 -16.06
N ARG A 526 -13.10 9.31 -16.11
CA ARG A 526 -13.21 8.18 -17.03
C ARG A 526 -14.37 8.49 -17.97
N PRO A 527 -14.11 8.87 -19.24
CA PRO A 527 -15.18 9.06 -20.21
C PRO A 527 -16.01 7.77 -20.28
N ASN A 528 -17.33 7.87 -20.17
CA ASN A 528 -18.23 6.72 -20.06
C ASN A 528 -17.88 5.64 -21.09
N ARG A 529 -17.75 4.39 -20.63
CA ARG A 529 -17.98 3.24 -21.49
C ARG A 529 -19.40 3.39 -22.02
N GLU A 530 -19.56 3.62 -23.32
CA GLU A 530 -20.80 3.15 -23.94
C GLU A 530 -20.95 1.67 -23.59
N GLN A 531 -22.17 1.34 -23.17
CA GLN A 531 -22.64 0.20 -22.38
C GLN A 531 -21.94 -1.15 -22.63
#